data_AF-A0A9P5MGB7-F1
#
_entry.id   AF-A0A9P5MGB7-F1
#
_cell.length_a   1.000
_cell.length_b   1.000
_cell.length_c   1.000
_cell.angle_alpha   90.00
_cell.angle_beta   90.00
_cell.angle_gamma   90.00
#
_symmetry.space_group_name_H-M   'P 1'
#
loop_
_entity.id
_entity.type
_entity.pdbx_description
1 polymer ?
#
loop_
_entity_poly.entity_id
_entity_poly.type
_entity_poly.pdbx_seq_one_letter_code
_entity_poly.pdbx_strand_id
1 'polypeptide(L)'
;GYNVLILSFLLVKGAADQCDAWKQLSSSERTSLKNSYNEAGITLMASAFGSTDTPTTDGVDATSQAKTHAAWIKQYGLQGIDVDYEDMSAMNKQNNGAENWLIEYTNELRNQLPAGQYVITHAPVAPWFSQSAYKTGAYYTVNEKAGSNIDWYNVQFYNQGDTQYTTCETLITKSGGDFPGTSVKEINSEANVPFNKIVIGKPSASYQADNGYVDFSTLATCITDAGKMGWDAGTMFWEF
;
A
#
# COMPACT_ATOMS: atom_id res chain seq x y z
N GLY A 1 -8.78 -12.67 -12.00
CA GLY A 1 -9.64 -11.50 -11.68
C GLY A 1 -9.14 -10.87 -10.40
N TYR A 2 -9.69 -9.72 -10.02
CA TYR A 2 -9.39 -9.10 -8.73
C TYR A 2 -9.95 -9.95 -7.59
N ASN A 3 -9.21 -10.05 -6.49
CA ASN A 3 -9.62 -10.70 -5.23
C ASN A 3 -9.62 -9.71 -4.04
N VAL A 4 -9.22 -8.47 -4.28
CA VAL A 4 -9.28 -7.35 -3.34
C VAL A 4 -9.75 -6.12 -4.11
N LEU A 5 -10.69 -5.37 -3.54
CA LEU A 5 -11.11 -4.05 -3.99
C LEU A 5 -10.91 -3.07 -2.84
N ILE A 6 -10.15 -2.00 -3.10
CA ILE A 6 -9.77 -1.00 -2.09
C ILE A 6 -10.43 0.32 -2.48
N LEU A 7 -11.33 0.81 -1.63
CA LEU A 7 -12.09 2.04 -1.87
C LEU A 7 -11.25 3.27 -1.52
N SER A 8 -10.95 4.13 -2.49
CA SER A 8 -10.37 5.46 -2.29
C SER A 8 -11.43 6.43 -1.75
N PHE A 9 -11.21 7.32 -0.80
CA PHE A 9 -10.16 7.33 0.23
C PHE A 9 -10.77 7.65 1.59
N LEU A 10 -10.12 7.22 2.66
CA LEU A 10 -10.40 7.61 4.03
C LEU A 10 -9.30 8.56 4.51
N LEU A 11 -9.54 9.86 4.38
CA LEU A 11 -8.60 10.93 4.73
C LEU A 11 -8.65 11.24 6.23
N VAL A 12 -7.69 12.01 6.73
CA VAL A 12 -7.67 12.60 8.09
C VAL A 12 -9.00 13.28 8.40
N LYS A 13 -9.56 14.02 7.42
CA LYS A 13 -10.82 14.77 7.55
C LYS A 13 -12.07 13.91 7.36
N GLY A 14 -11.93 12.63 7.00
CA GLY A 14 -13.03 11.69 6.79
C GLY A 14 -13.04 11.08 5.39
N ALA A 15 -14.14 10.39 5.07
CA ALA A 15 -14.32 9.72 3.80
C ALA A 15 -14.38 10.72 2.62
N ALA A 16 -13.73 10.34 1.53
CA ALA A 16 -13.73 11.00 0.23
C ALA A 16 -13.99 9.96 -0.88
N ASP A 17 -14.30 10.43 -2.08
CA ASP A 17 -14.47 9.61 -3.29
C ASP A 17 -15.35 8.35 -3.09
N GLN A 18 -14.83 7.17 -3.42
CA GLN A 18 -15.51 5.88 -3.28
C GLN A 18 -15.84 5.53 -1.82
N CYS A 19 -15.02 5.93 -0.85
CA CYS A 19 -15.32 5.78 0.57
C CYS A 19 -16.52 6.65 0.98
N ASP A 20 -16.64 7.88 0.47
CA ASP A 20 -17.81 8.72 0.76
C ASP A 20 -19.06 8.17 0.07
N ALA A 21 -18.94 7.71 -1.18
CA ALA A 21 -20.03 7.00 -1.87
C ALA A 21 -20.50 5.76 -1.09
N TRP A 22 -19.57 4.94 -0.57
CA TRP A 22 -19.89 3.76 0.25
C TRP A 22 -20.61 4.14 1.55
N LYS A 23 -20.20 5.23 2.18
CA LYS A 23 -20.84 5.78 3.38
C LYS A 23 -22.27 6.26 3.12
N GLN A 24 -22.56 6.81 1.95
CA GLN A 24 -23.89 7.31 1.60
C GLN A 24 -24.94 6.21 1.36
N LEU A 25 -24.52 4.98 1.08
CA LEU A 25 -25.41 3.83 0.96
C LEU A 25 -26.21 3.58 2.25
N SER A 26 -27.35 2.92 2.14
CA SER A 26 -28.03 2.35 3.31
C SER A 26 -27.23 1.17 3.88
N SER A 27 -27.52 0.81 5.13
CA SER A 27 -26.91 -0.38 5.75
C SER A 27 -27.18 -1.66 4.94
N SER A 28 -28.41 -1.81 4.43
CA SER A 28 -28.83 -2.97 3.61
C SER A 28 -28.13 -3.04 2.26
N GLU A 29 -27.90 -1.89 1.61
CA GLU A 29 -27.16 -1.85 0.34
C GLU A 29 -25.70 -2.25 0.54
N ARG A 30 -25.04 -1.70 1.57
CA ARG A 30 -23.67 -2.11 1.93
C ARG A 30 -23.58 -3.61 2.21
N THR A 31 -24.49 -4.16 3.02
CA THR A 31 -24.50 -5.60 3.30
C THR A 31 -24.68 -6.42 2.03
N SER A 32 -25.61 -6.04 1.16
CA SER A 32 -25.88 -6.77 -0.09
C SER A 32 -24.68 -6.73 -1.05
N LEU A 33 -24.08 -5.56 -1.25
CA LEU A 33 -22.89 -5.39 -2.10
C LEU A 33 -21.69 -6.14 -1.54
N LYS A 34 -21.41 -6.00 -0.24
CA LYS A 34 -20.32 -6.73 0.42
C LYS A 34 -20.49 -8.24 0.26
N ASN A 35 -21.71 -8.77 0.43
CA ASN A 35 -21.97 -10.19 0.24
C ASN A 35 -21.70 -10.61 -1.20
N SER A 36 -22.12 -9.81 -2.19
CA SER A 36 -21.84 -10.12 -3.61
C SER A 36 -20.34 -10.15 -3.93
N TYR A 37 -19.54 -9.24 -3.33
CA TYR A 37 -18.08 -9.28 -3.46
C TYR A 37 -17.49 -10.52 -2.79
N ASN A 38 -17.93 -10.86 -1.57
CA ASN A 38 -17.44 -12.04 -0.86
C ASN A 38 -17.80 -13.35 -1.56
N GLU A 39 -19.00 -13.45 -2.15
CA GLU A 39 -19.41 -14.60 -2.97
C GLU A 39 -18.53 -14.75 -4.21
N ALA A 40 -18.00 -13.65 -4.74
CA ALA A 40 -17.01 -13.64 -5.81
C ALA A 40 -15.55 -13.84 -5.32
N GLY A 41 -15.33 -14.02 -4.02
CA GLY A 41 -14.00 -14.16 -3.43
C GLY A 41 -13.21 -12.85 -3.34
N ILE A 42 -13.88 -11.70 -3.35
CA ILE A 42 -13.29 -10.36 -3.29
C ILE A 42 -13.39 -9.79 -1.88
N THR A 43 -12.26 -9.40 -1.31
CA THR A 43 -12.20 -8.65 -0.05
C THR A 43 -12.39 -7.17 -0.31
N LEU A 44 -13.34 -6.54 0.39
CA LEU A 44 -13.61 -5.09 0.25
C LEU A 44 -12.96 -4.29 1.40
N MET A 45 -12.08 -3.35 1.06
CA MET A 45 -11.28 -2.54 2.00
C MET A 45 -11.43 -1.04 1.70
N ALA A 46 -10.90 -0.17 2.56
CA ALA A 46 -10.72 1.26 2.27
C ALA A 46 -9.23 1.61 2.22
N SER A 47 -8.85 2.50 1.32
CA SER A 47 -7.52 3.12 1.31
C SER A 47 -7.52 4.36 2.18
N ALA A 48 -6.63 4.43 3.16
CA ALA A 48 -6.42 5.60 3.99
C ALA A 48 -5.41 6.54 3.34
N PHE A 49 -5.69 7.85 3.43
CA PHE A 49 -4.84 8.92 2.90
C PHE A 49 -4.84 9.02 1.37
N GLY A 50 -3.72 8.73 0.71
CA GLY A 50 -3.44 9.10 -0.68
C GLY A 50 -2.69 10.43 -0.80
N SER A 51 -2.31 10.77 -2.03
CA SER A 51 -1.39 11.88 -2.37
C SER A 51 -1.77 13.28 -1.85
N THR A 52 -3.03 13.50 -1.47
CA THR A 52 -3.52 14.81 -1.01
C THR A 52 -3.50 15.00 0.51
N ASP A 53 -3.09 13.99 1.28
CA ASP A 53 -3.15 14.01 2.73
C ASP A 53 -1.74 13.89 3.35
N THR A 54 -1.44 14.75 4.34
CA THR A 54 -0.10 14.88 4.91
C THR A 54 -0.10 14.75 6.43
N PRO A 55 -0.55 13.60 6.98
CA PRO A 55 -0.90 13.49 8.40
C PRO A 55 0.28 13.76 9.35
N THR A 56 1.50 13.39 8.98
CA THR A 56 2.67 13.63 9.84
C THR A 56 3.10 15.08 9.80
N THR A 57 3.14 15.69 8.61
CA THR A 57 3.46 17.10 8.42
C THR A 57 2.43 18.01 9.09
N ASP A 58 1.16 17.63 9.06
CA ASP A 58 0.05 18.35 9.69
C ASP A 58 -0.05 18.13 11.21
N GLY A 59 0.82 17.30 11.79
CA GLY A 59 0.88 17.05 13.23
C GLY A 59 -0.31 16.24 13.76
N VAL A 60 -0.91 15.39 12.92
CA VAL A 60 -2.00 14.49 13.31
C VAL A 60 -1.45 13.43 14.26
N ASP A 61 -2.16 13.19 15.37
CA ASP A 61 -1.82 12.10 16.30
C ASP A 61 -2.10 10.73 15.67
N ALA A 62 -1.07 9.93 15.49
CA ALA A 62 -1.13 8.62 14.82
C ALA A 62 -2.14 7.67 15.50
N THR A 63 -2.11 7.60 16.83
CA THR A 63 -2.98 6.70 17.61
C THR A 63 -4.45 7.09 17.49
N SER A 64 -4.76 8.38 17.62
CA SER A 64 -6.12 8.89 17.51
C SER A 64 -6.67 8.73 16.09
N GLN A 65 -5.82 8.93 15.07
CA GLN A 65 -6.22 8.72 13.69
C GLN A 65 -6.49 7.23 13.39
N ALA A 66 -5.62 6.33 13.85
CA ALA A 66 -5.81 4.89 13.70
C ALA A 66 -7.14 4.42 14.32
N LYS A 67 -7.46 4.90 15.53
CA LYS A 67 -8.76 4.63 16.18
C LYS A 67 -9.94 5.15 15.37
N THR A 68 -9.82 6.35 14.83
CA THR A 68 -10.86 6.97 13.99
C THR A 68 -11.10 6.17 12.72
N HIS A 69 -10.03 5.80 12.01
CA HIS A 69 -10.13 4.99 10.81
C HIS A 69 -10.65 3.58 11.09
N ALA A 70 -10.15 2.91 12.12
CA ALA A 70 -10.64 1.59 12.50
C ALA A 70 -12.12 1.60 12.93
N ALA A 71 -12.58 2.65 13.60
CA ALA A 71 -14.01 2.82 13.91
C ALA A 71 -14.84 2.97 12.64
N TRP A 72 -14.35 3.71 11.65
CA TRP A 72 -15.02 3.86 10.36
C TRP A 72 -15.11 2.52 9.60
N ILE A 73 -14.01 1.76 9.52
CA ILE A 73 -13.99 0.41 8.91
C ILE A 73 -15.08 -0.48 9.52
N LYS A 74 -15.17 -0.51 10.86
CA LYS A 74 -16.19 -1.30 11.58
C LYS A 74 -17.60 -0.78 11.32
N GLN A 75 -17.80 0.54 11.39
CA GLN A 75 -19.10 1.20 11.21
C GLN A 75 -19.70 0.93 9.82
N TYR A 76 -18.86 0.99 8.77
CA TYR A 76 -19.30 0.81 7.39
C TYR A 76 -19.04 -0.61 6.86
N GLY A 77 -18.66 -1.54 7.76
CA GLY A 77 -18.65 -2.97 7.50
C GLY A 77 -17.59 -3.45 6.53
N LEU A 78 -16.48 -2.73 6.35
CA LEU A 78 -15.37 -3.17 5.48
C LEU A 78 -14.51 -4.24 6.16
N GLN A 79 -13.70 -4.95 5.37
CA GLN A 79 -12.88 -6.10 5.82
C GLN A 79 -11.43 -5.74 6.10
N GLY A 80 -11.03 -4.49 5.88
CA GLY A 80 -9.67 -4.07 6.09
C GLY A 80 -9.40 -2.64 5.65
N ILE A 81 -8.16 -2.24 5.84
CA ILE A 81 -7.65 -0.91 5.51
C ILE A 81 -6.30 -1.03 4.82
N ASP A 82 -6.12 -0.29 3.74
CA ASP A 82 -4.82 -0.08 3.09
C ASP A 82 -4.28 1.28 3.52
N VAL A 83 -3.01 1.36 3.89
CA VAL A 83 -2.35 2.59 4.34
C VAL A 83 -1.56 3.15 3.16
N ASP A 84 -2.22 4.03 2.40
CA ASP A 84 -1.65 4.73 1.25
C ASP A 84 -1.05 6.07 1.68
N TYR A 85 -0.08 5.97 2.60
CA TYR A 85 0.59 7.15 3.15
C TYR A 85 1.54 7.73 2.10
N GLU A 86 1.33 8.99 1.71
CA GLU A 86 2.14 9.71 0.72
C GLU A 86 2.64 11.08 1.22
N ASP A 87 2.86 11.24 2.53
CA ASP A 87 3.45 12.46 3.10
C ASP A 87 4.96 12.52 2.80
N MET A 88 5.27 12.81 1.55
CA MET A 88 6.63 12.94 1.02
C MET A 88 7.41 14.00 1.78
N SER A 89 6.75 15.07 2.24
CA SER A 89 7.38 16.13 3.02
C SER A 89 7.90 15.64 4.36
N ALA A 90 7.14 14.80 5.07
CA ALA A 90 7.58 14.19 6.31
C ALA A 90 8.69 13.16 6.07
N MET A 91 8.52 12.28 5.07
CA MET A 91 9.51 11.24 4.78
C MET A 91 10.86 11.84 4.32
N ASN A 92 10.84 12.88 3.49
CA ASN A 92 12.04 13.54 2.98
C ASN A 92 12.81 14.34 4.03
N LYS A 93 12.22 14.63 5.21
CA LYS A 93 12.97 15.21 6.34
C LYS A 93 13.99 14.22 6.90
N GLN A 94 13.81 12.91 6.70
CA GLN A 94 14.70 11.85 7.17
C GLN A 94 15.12 12.05 8.64
N ASN A 95 14.13 12.28 9.49
CA ASN A 95 14.31 12.57 10.91
C ASN A 95 13.57 11.58 11.84
N ASN A 96 13.16 10.42 11.29
CA ASN A 96 12.34 9.39 11.93
C ASN A 96 10.88 9.79 12.20
N GLY A 97 10.45 11.01 11.83
CA GLY A 97 9.09 11.49 12.11
C GLY A 97 8.01 10.68 11.39
N ALA A 98 8.17 10.48 10.09
CA ALA A 98 7.25 9.68 9.27
C ALA A 98 7.24 8.21 9.69
N GLU A 99 8.42 7.64 9.94
CA GLU A 99 8.58 6.25 10.35
C GLU A 99 7.91 5.99 11.71
N ASN A 100 8.18 6.83 12.72
CA ASN A 100 7.55 6.70 14.04
C ASN A 100 6.03 6.84 13.95
N TRP A 101 5.54 7.81 13.18
CA TRP A 101 4.11 8.00 12.96
C TRP A 101 3.46 6.76 12.34
N LEU A 102 4.06 6.21 11.27
CA LEU A 102 3.57 5.00 10.61
C LEU A 102 3.59 3.79 11.54
N ILE A 103 4.64 3.61 12.34
CA ILE A 103 4.74 2.50 13.30
C ILE A 103 3.65 2.59 14.36
N GLU A 104 3.44 3.77 14.96
CA GLU A 104 2.39 4.00 15.96
C GLU A 104 0.99 3.78 15.36
N TYR A 105 0.75 4.35 14.18
CA TYR A 105 -0.51 4.23 13.46
C TYR A 105 -0.81 2.76 13.11
N THR A 106 0.17 2.02 12.60
CA THR A 106 0.03 0.60 12.22
C THR A 106 -0.24 -0.29 13.43
N ASN A 107 0.51 -0.09 14.52
CA ASN A 107 0.34 -0.87 15.73
C ASN A 107 -1.04 -0.63 16.36
N GLU A 108 -1.51 0.62 16.38
CA GLU A 108 -2.84 0.92 16.87
C GLU A 108 -3.93 0.42 15.93
N LEU A 109 -3.75 0.51 14.60
CA LEU A 109 -4.69 -0.10 13.66
C LEU A 109 -4.83 -1.60 13.92
N ARG A 110 -3.71 -2.33 14.09
CA ARG A 110 -3.77 -3.78 14.35
C ARG A 110 -4.40 -4.11 15.69
N ASN A 111 -4.16 -3.30 16.72
CA ASN A 111 -4.84 -3.41 18.00
C ASN A 111 -6.37 -3.25 17.84
N GLN A 112 -6.81 -2.31 17.00
CA GLN A 112 -8.23 -2.07 16.72
C GLN A 112 -8.86 -3.06 15.73
N LEU A 113 -8.06 -3.62 14.82
CA LEU A 113 -8.45 -4.47 13.69
C LEU A 113 -7.62 -5.78 13.73
N PRO A 114 -7.96 -6.72 14.62
CA PRO A 114 -7.13 -7.89 14.88
C PRO A 114 -6.87 -8.76 13.64
N ALA A 115 -5.67 -9.33 13.56
CA ALA A 115 -5.29 -10.26 12.50
C ALA A 115 -6.23 -11.47 12.46
N GLY A 116 -6.49 -11.99 11.26
CA GLY A 116 -7.47 -13.06 11.02
C GLY A 116 -8.93 -12.60 11.00
N GLN A 117 -9.23 -11.36 11.42
CA GLN A 117 -10.55 -10.75 11.27
C GLN A 117 -10.54 -9.60 10.26
N TYR A 118 -9.45 -8.84 10.24
CA TYR A 118 -9.26 -7.71 9.34
C TYR A 118 -7.91 -7.78 8.65
N VAL A 119 -7.90 -7.29 7.42
CA VAL A 119 -6.71 -7.10 6.61
C VAL A 119 -6.15 -5.69 6.82
N ILE A 120 -4.83 -5.57 7.00
CA ILE A 120 -4.11 -4.29 7.01
C ILE A 120 -3.00 -4.37 5.97
N THR A 121 -3.05 -3.51 4.97
CA THR A 121 -2.02 -3.41 3.93
C THR A 121 -1.45 -2.01 3.92
N HIS A 122 -0.31 -1.83 3.26
CA HIS A 122 0.30 -0.53 3.04
C HIS A 122 0.63 -0.38 1.56
N ALA A 123 0.58 0.83 1.02
CA ALA A 123 0.96 1.11 -0.37
C ALA A 123 2.18 2.05 -0.46
N PRO A 124 3.36 1.66 0.08
CA PRO A 124 4.55 2.51 -0.01
C PRO A 124 5.04 2.64 -1.46
N VAL A 125 5.62 3.79 -1.80
CA VAL A 125 6.46 3.88 -3.00
C VAL A 125 7.73 3.04 -2.83
N ALA A 126 8.14 2.34 -3.88
CA ALA A 126 9.32 1.46 -3.84
C ALA A 126 10.61 2.14 -3.31
N PRO A 127 10.90 3.43 -3.62
CA PRO A 127 12.05 4.14 -3.09
C PRO A 127 12.18 4.16 -1.57
N TRP A 128 11.09 4.05 -0.83
CA TRP A 128 11.11 4.03 0.63
C TRP A 128 11.71 2.76 1.25
N PHE A 129 12.09 1.78 0.42
CA PHE A 129 12.94 0.67 0.85
C PHE A 129 14.43 0.89 0.57
N SER A 130 14.83 1.96 -0.12
CA SER A 130 16.22 2.25 -0.44
C SER A 130 16.96 2.84 0.76
N GLN A 131 17.80 2.04 1.41
CA GLN A 131 18.63 2.48 2.54
C GLN A 131 19.66 3.56 2.15
N SER A 132 20.07 3.61 0.88
CA SER A 132 20.96 4.66 0.39
C SER A 132 20.26 6.00 0.18
N ALA A 133 18.98 5.99 -0.20
CA ALA A 133 18.21 7.21 -0.42
C ALA A 133 17.64 7.78 0.88
N TYR A 134 17.26 6.91 1.83
CA TYR A 134 16.64 7.28 3.10
C TYR A 134 17.48 6.81 4.29
N LYS A 135 18.23 7.74 4.90
CA LYS A 135 19.16 7.47 6.01
C LYS A 135 18.47 6.99 7.29
N THR A 136 17.20 7.32 7.47
CA THR A 136 16.35 6.84 8.57
C THR A 136 15.63 5.54 8.24
N GLY A 137 15.84 5.00 7.05
CA GLY A 137 15.32 3.73 6.56
C GLY A 137 13.92 3.80 5.95
N ALA A 138 13.10 4.82 6.25
CA ALA A 138 11.74 4.91 5.72
C ALA A 138 10.95 3.60 5.93
N TYR A 139 10.43 2.98 4.88
CA TYR A 139 9.68 1.72 4.98
C TYR A 139 10.54 0.49 5.32
N TYR A 140 11.86 0.56 5.17
CA TYR A 140 12.77 -0.43 5.77
C TYR A 140 12.55 -0.48 7.30
N THR A 141 12.57 0.68 7.95
CA THR A 141 12.39 0.82 9.40
C THR A 141 10.96 0.49 9.83
N VAL A 142 9.96 0.85 9.02
CA VAL A 142 8.56 0.49 9.29
C VAL A 142 8.37 -1.02 9.22
N ASN A 143 8.94 -1.71 8.22
CA ASN A 143 8.87 -3.18 8.15
C ASN A 143 9.56 -3.84 9.35
N GLU A 144 10.75 -3.37 9.74
CA GLU A 144 11.48 -3.90 10.89
C GLU A 144 10.65 -3.82 12.19
N LYS A 145 9.96 -2.70 12.41
CA LYS A 145 9.31 -2.39 13.70
C LYS A 145 7.81 -2.72 13.75
N ALA A 146 7.12 -2.72 12.62
CA ALA A 146 5.68 -2.93 12.52
C ALA A 146 5.25 -3.87 11.39
N GLY A 147 6.19 -4.42 10.59
CA GLY A 147 5.87 -5.27 9.44
C GLY A 147 5.17 -6.58 9.79
N SER A 148 5.26 -7.05 11.04
CA SER A 148 4.48 -8.19 11.53
C SER A 148 2.98 -7.89 11.68
N ASN A 149 2.62 -6.61 11.81
CA ASN A 149 1.24 -6.14 11.92
C ASN A 149 0.60 -5.81 10.56
N ILE A 150 1.39 -5.83 9.48
CA ILE A 150 0.97 -5.56 8.09
C ILE A 150 0.82 -6.91 7.38
N ASP A 151 -0.28 -7.16 6.67
CA ASP A 151 -0.52 -8.41 5.94
C ASP A 151 0.29 -8.48 4.64
N TRP A 152 0.33 -7.38 3.86
CA TRP A 152 1.23 -7.21 2.71
C TRP A 152 1.39 -5.73 2.31
N TYR A 153 2.32 -5.48 1.39
CA TYR A 153 2.62 -4.17 0.82
C TYR A 153 2.21 -4.14 -0.65
N ASN A 154 1.28 -3.25 -1.02
CA ASN A 154 0.96 -2.87 -2.39
C ASN A 154 2.03 -1.87 -2.91
N VAL A 155 3.27 -2.34 -3.09
CA VAL A 155 4.42 -1.47 -3.36
C VAL A 155 4.22 -0.75 -4.69
N GLN A 156 4.21 0.58 -4.67
CA GLN A 156 4.03 1.39 -5.86
C GLN A 156 5.34 1.47 -6.67
N PHE A 157 5.41 0.74 -7.78
CA PHE A 157 6.53 0.75 -8.72
C PHE A 157 6.30 1.71 -9.89
N TYR A 158 5.78 2.90 -9.61
CA TYR A 158 5.42 3.94 -10.58
C TYR A 158 5.51 5.32 -9.94
N ASN A 159 5.52 6.40 -10.74
CA ASN A 159 5.78 7.78 -10.30
C ASN A 159 7.17 8.03 -9.67
N GLN A 160 8.17 7.22 -10.05
CA GLN A 160 9.54 7.31 -9.49
C GLN A 160 10.61 7.72 -10.51
N GLY A 161 10.20 8.02 -11.75
CA GLY A 161 11.07 8.41 -12.86
C GLY A 161 10.88 7.50 -14.07
N ASP A 162 11.10 8.05 -15.27
CA ASP A 162 10.72 7.44 -16.55
C ASP A 162 11.31 6.04 -16.80
N THR A 163 12.46 5.74 -16.20
CA THR A 163 13.16 4.45 -16.37
C THR A 163 13.06 3.55 -15.15
N GLN A 164 12.46 4.01 -14.05
CA GLN A 164 12.39 3.25 -12.81
C GLN A 164 11.33 2.15 -12.92
N TYR A 165 11.76 0.90 -12.69
CA TYR A 165 10.90 -0.29 -12.66
C TYR A 165 10.12 -0.58 -13.96
N THR A 166 10.59 -0.10 -15.11
CA THR A 166 9.92 -0.28 -16.42
C THR A 166 10.36 -1.53 -17.18
N THR A 167 11.35 -2.29 -16.66
CA THR A 167 11.80 -3.57 -17.23
C THR A 167 11.69 -4.67 -16.19
N CYS A 168 11.70 -5.94 -16.60
CA CYS A 168 11.69 -7.04 -15.64
C CYS A 168 12.97 -7.06 -14.78
N GLU A 169 14.11 -6.62 -15.30
CA GLU A 169 15.33 -6.51 -14.49
C GLU A 169 15.15 -5.48 -13.37
N THR A 170 14.70 -4.27 -13.71
CA THR A 170 14.56 -3.17 -12.74
C THR A 170 13.41 -3.38 -11.76
N LEU A 171 12.34 -4.02 -12.21
CA LEU A 171 11.19 -4.34 -11.35
C LEU A 171 11.47 -5.53 -10.44
N ILE A 172 12.08 -6.60 -10.95
CA ILE A 172 12.11 -7.90 -10.25
C ILE A 172 13.45 -8.16 -9.56
N THR A 173 14.58 -7.88 -10.20
CA THR A 173 15.88 -8.39 -9.74
C THR A 173 16.87 -7.36 -9.23
N LYS A 174 16.89 -6.17 -9.83
CA LYS A 174 17.88 -5.13 -9.53
C LYS A 174 17.39 -3.75 -10.00
N SER A 175 16.94 -2.89 -9.09
CA SER A 175 16.35 -1.60 -9.45
C SER A 175 17.35 -0.63 -10.08
N GLY A 176 18.56 -0.53 -9.52
CA GLY A 176 19.58 0.41 -9.97
C GLY A 176 19.11 1.87 -9.89
N GLY A 177 19.69 2.73 -10.74
CA GLY A 177 19.27 4.14 -10.88
C GLY A 177 19.36 4.94 -9.57
N ASP A 178 18.37 5.81 -9.36
CA ASP A 178 18.32 6.73 -8.20
C ASP A 178 17.92 6.02 -6.90
N PHE A 179 17.28 4.85 -7.02
CA PHE A 179 16.75 4.09 -5.88
C PHE A 179 17.23 2.63 -5.94
N PRO A 180 18.54 2.37 -5.77
CA PRO A 180 19.03 0.99 -5.75
C PRO A 180 18.50 0.26 -4.51
N GLY A 181 18.40 -1.08 -4.59
CA GLY A 181 17.98 -1.93 -3.48
C GLY A 181 16.46 -2.04 -3.32
N THR A 182 15.68 -1.73 -4.36
CA THR A 182 14.21 -1.60 -4.27
C THR A 182 13.44 -2.42 -5.27
N SER A 183 14.08 -3.26 -6.09
CA SER A 183 13.35 -4.28 -6.86
C SER A 183 12.70 -5.32 -5.93
N VAL A 184 11.76 -6.13 -6.43
CA VAL A 184 11.09 -7.17 -5.63
C VAL A 184 12.09 -8.08 -4.90
N LYS A 185 13.14 -8.54 -5.59
CA LYS A 185 14.18 -9.37 -4.99
C LYS A 185 14.99 -8.63 -3.94
N GLU A 186 15.36 -7.38 -4.21
CA GLU A 186 16.16 -6.58 -3.27
C GLU A 186 15.34 -6.21 -2.02
N ILE A 187 14.06 -5.84 -2.16
CA ILE A 187 13.16 -5.62 -1.01
C ILE A 187 13.06 -6.89 -0.15
N ASN A 188 13.02 -8.07 -0.78
CA ASN A 188 13.02 -9.33 -0.03
C ASN A 188 14.34 -9.58 0.71
N SER A 189 15.48 -9.49 0.01
CA SER A 189 16.77 -9.87 0.57
C SER A 189 17.40 -8.81 1.46
N GLU A 190 17.12 -7.53 1.23
CA GLU A 190 17.72 -6.41 1.94
C GLU A 190 16.80 -5.91 3.04
N ALA A 191 15.53 -5.63 2.73
CA ALA A 191 14.55 -5.14 3.71
C ALA A 191 13.85 -6.25 4.52
N ASN A 192 14.19 -7.52 4.28
CA ASN A 192 13.61 -8.70 4.93
C ASN A 192 12.07 -8.75 4.85
N VAL A 193 11.48 -8.25 3.75
CA VAL A 193 10.06 -8.41 3.48
C VAL A 193 9.83 -9.77 2.81
N PRO A 194 9.04 -10.69 3.39
CA PRO A 194 8.75 -11.97 2.75
C PRO A 194 8.14 -11.79 1.35
N PHE A 195 8.52 -12.63 0.38
CA PHE A 195 8.02 -12.48 -0.99
C PHE A 195 6.50 -12.45 -1.11
N ASN A 196 5.80 -13.27 -0.32
CA ASN A 196 4.34 -13.32 -0.25
C ASN A 196 3.68 -12.03 0.30
N LYS A 197 4.48 -11.05 0.72
CA LYS A 197 4.03 -9.72 1.19
C LYS A 197 4.40 -8.59 0.23
N ILE A 198 5.09 -8.85 -0.89
CA ILE A 198 5.51 -7.80 -1.84
C ILE A 198 4.60 -7.82 -3.06
N VAL A 199 3.44 -7.17 -2.99
CA VAL A 199 2.53 -7.04 -4.14
C VAL A 199 3.09 -5.98 -5.10
N ILE A 200 3.12 -6.30 -6.40
CA ILE A 200 3.62 -5.40 -7.44
C ILE A 200 2.51 -4.40 -7.82
N GLY A 201 2.63 -3.14 -7.39
CA GLY A 201 1.75 -2.05 -7.78
C GLY A 201 2.17 -1.41 -9.12
N LYS A 202 1.23 -1.33 -10.07
CA LYS A 202 1.44 -0.68 -11.38
C LYS A 202 0.23 0.16 -11.81
N PRO A 203 0.41 1.16 -12.69
CA PRO A 203 -0.73 1.85 -13.29
C PRO A 203 -1.50 0.90 -14.20
N SER A 204 -2.83 0.95 -14.20
CA SER A 204 -3.66 0.13 -15.11
C SER A 204 -3.58 0.60 -16.56
N ALA A 205 -3.29 1.90 -16.76
CA ALA A 205 -3.08 2.52 -18.05
C ALA A 205 -1.98 3.59 -17.97
N SER A 206 -1.38 3.93 -19.11
CA SER A 206 -0.24 4.86 -19.17
C SER A 206 -0.55 6.29 -18.72
N TYR A 207 -1.82 6.69 -18.67
CA TYR A 207 -2.25 8.02 -18.23
C TYR A 207 -2.68 8.07 -16.75
N GLN A 208 -2.69 6.92 -16.05
CA GLN A 208 -3.09 6.84 -14.64
C GLN A 208 -1.95 7.18 -13.67
N ALA A 209 -0.75 7.42 -14.20
CA ALA A 209 0.45 7.80 -13.48
C ALA A 209 1.35 8.62 -14.42
N ASP A 210 2.25 9.43 -13.84
CA ASP A 210 3.20 10.23 -14.61
C ASP A 210 4.26 9.36 -15.31
N ASN A 211 4.65 8.24 -14.69
CA ASN A 211 5.60 7.27 -15.24
C ASN A 211 5.44 5.88 -14.61
N GLY A 212 6.15 4.88 -15.14
CA GLY A 212 6.23 3.53 -14.56
C GLY A 212 5.19 2.52 -15.07
N TYR A 213 4.35 2.92 -16.03
CA TYR A 213 3.47 1.99 -16.76
C TYR A 213 4.30 0.92 -17.50
N VAL A 214 3.81 -0.32 -17.44
CA VAL A 214 4.34 -1.46 -18.18
C VAL A 214 3.14 -2.16 -18.80
N ASP A 215 3.19 -2.45 -20.11
CA ASP A 215 2.09 -3.14 -20.76
C ASP A 215 1.87 -4.55 -20.16
N PHE A 216 0.64 -5.06 -20.23
CA PHE A 216 0.30 -6.32 -19.57
C PHE A 216 1.09 -7.53 -20.07
N SER A 217 1.56 -7.54 -21.33
CA SER A 217 2.34 -8.67 -21.85
C SER A 217 3.74 -8.68 -21.25
N THR A 218 4.37 -7.51 -21.17
CA THR A 218 5.66 -7.33 -20.49
C THR A 218 5.52 -7.63 -19.00
N LEU A 219 4.49 -7.10 -18.33
CA LEU A 219 4.26 -7.33 -16.90
C LEU A 219 4.02 -8.82 -16.60
N ALA A 220 3.26 -9.54 -17.43
CA ALA A 220 3.08 -10.99 -17.30
C ALA A 220 4.40 -11.76 -17.42
N THR A 221 5.32 -11.31 -18.27
CA THR A 221 6.67 -11.87 -18.37
C THR A 221 7.44 -11.65 -17.06
N CYS A 222 7.42 -10.43 -16.53
CA CYS A 222 8.13 -10.09 -15.29
C CYS A 222 7.60 -10.88 -14.09
N ILE A 223 6.27 -11.04 -13.99
CA ILE A 223 5.62 -11.85 -12.95
C ILE A 223 6.00 -13.33 -13.06
N THR A 224 6.09 -13.85 -14.28
CA THR A 224 6.54 -15.23 -14.51
C THR A 224 7.98 -15.41 -14.03
N ASP A 225 8.86 -14.42 -14.24
CA ASP A 225 10.23 -14.45 -13.76
C ASP A 225 10.33 -14.32 -12.23
N ALA A 226 9.48 -13.52 -11.60
CA ALA A 226 9.35 -13.47 -10.14
C ALA A 226 8.89 -14.81 -9.56
N GLY A 227 7.93 -15.48 -10.21
CA GLY A 227 7.47 -16.81 -9.79
C GLY A 227 8.61 -17.84 -9.75
N LYS A 228 9.58 -17.76 -10.67
CA LYS A 228 10.75 -18.67 -10.71
C LYS A 228 11.68 -18.53 -9.52
N MET A 229 11.66 -17.38 -8.82
CA MET A 229 12.43 -17.17 -7.58
C MET A 229 11.60 -17.41 -6.30
N GLY A 230 10.37 -17.91 -6.44
CA GLY A 230 9.49 -18.23 -5.31
C GLY A 230 8.60 -17.09 -4.84
N TRP A 231 8.44 -16.04 -5.65
CA TRP A 231 7.50 -14.96 -5.35
C TRP A 231 6.06 -15.34 -5.75
N ASP A 232 5.10 -15.04 -4.87
CA ASP A 232 3.69 -15.47 -5.00
C ASP A 232 2.66 -14.45 -4.45
N ALA A 233 3.02 -13.17 -4.27
CA ALA A 233 2.13 -12.18 -3.65
C ALA A 233 1.00 -11.63 -4.56
N GLY A 234 1.27 -11.42 -5.85
CA GLY A 234 0.31 -10.86 -6.82
C GLY A 234 0.53 -9.39 -7.21
N THR A 235 -0.45 -8.80 -7.88
CA THR A 235 -0.37 -7.43 -8.43
C THR A 235 -1.48 -6.52 -7.91
N MET A 236 -1.16 -5.24 -7.72
CA MET A 236 -2.10 -4.15 -7.47
C MET A 236 -2.11 -3.21 -8.67
N PHE A 237 -3.27 -2.63 -9.01
CA PHE A 237 -3.38 -1.65 -10.08
C PHE A 237 -3.99 -0.33 -9.60
N TRP A 238 -3.32 0.77 -9.93
CA TRP A 238 -3.85 2.14 -9.81
C TRP A 238 -4.31 2.64 -11.18
N GLU A 239 -5.58 2.82 -11.48
CA GLU A 239 -6.77 2.38 -10.73
C GLU A 239 -7.67 1.49 -11.63
N PHE A 240 -8.79 0.99 -11.10
CA PHE A 240 -9.67 0.03 -11.77
C PHE A 240 -10.14 0.44 -13.18
#